data_AF-A0A953E886-F1
#
_entry.id   AF-A0A953E886-F1
#
_cell.length_a   1.000
_cell.length_b   1.000
_cell.length_c   1.000
_cell.angle_alpha   90.00
_cell.angle_beta   90.00
_cell.angle_gamma   90.00
#
_symmetry.space_group_name_H-M   'P 1'
#
loop_
_entity.id
_entity.type
_entity.pdbx_description
1 polymer ?
#
loop_
_entity_poly.entity_id
_entity_poly.type
_entity_poly.pdbx_seq_one_letter_code
_entity_poly.pdbx_strand_id
1 'polypeptide(L)'
;MIIADNAGFNDPSFIATVGEISQGVLRRSGWSRSAPGSLTDRLAVAYKARTGSEMDNLAGRIMQTLFVLTDAINWAGSTRSGRTNSARPT
;
A
#
# COMPACT_ATOMS: atom_id res chain seq x y z
N MET A 1 24.41 -9.75 9.90
CA MET A 1 23.16 -9.87 10.67
C MET A 1 22.01 -9.49 9.74
N ILE A 2 21.04 -10.37 9.52
CA ILE A 2 19.83 -10.08 8.74
C ILE A 2 18.67 -10.02 9.74
N ILE A 3 18.07 -8.84 9.89
CA ILE A 3 16.89 -8.66 10.74
C ILE A 3 15.67 -8.83 9.84
N ALA A 4 14.92 -9.93 10.04
CA ALA A 4 13.72 -10.21 9.28
C ALA A 4 12.51 -9.51 9.91
N ASP A 5 11.71 -8.85 9.07
CA ASP A 5 10.51 -8.12 9.46
C ASP A 5 9.35 -9.05 9.82
N ASN A 6 8.86 -8.92 11.06
CA ASN A 6 7.66 -9.62 11.54
C ASN A 6 6.59 -8.70 12.16
N ALA A 7 6.82 -7.37 12.34
CA ALA A 7 5.87 -6.55 13.11
C ALA A 7 5.97 -5.01 13.05
N GLY A 8 6.73 -4.35 12.16
CA GLY A 8 6.74 -2.87 12.24
C GLY A 8 7.80 -2.08 11.47
N PHE A 9 8.74 -2.74 10.78
CA PHE A 9 9.79 -2.02 10.03
C PHE A 9 9.29 -1.32 8.75
N ASN A 10 7.98 -1.35 8.51
CA ASN A 10 7.33 -0.72 7.37
C ASN A 10 6.60 0.58 7.72
N ASP A 11 6.55 0.94 9.00
CA ASP A 11 5.99 2.20 9.43
C ASP A 11 6.96 3.35 9.06
N PRO A 12 6.49 4.42 8.42
CA PRO A 12 7.33 5.58 8.10
C PRO A 12 8.07 6.17 9.31
N SER A 13 7.51 6.05 10.51
CA SER A 13 8.13 6.50 11.76
C SER A 13 9.34 5.66 12.20
N PHE A 14 9.50 4.44 11.68
CA PHE A 14 10.60 3.54 12.07
C PHE A 14 11.96 4.18 11.78
N ILE A 15 12.17 4.66 10.55
CA ILE A 15 13.43 5.30 10.15
C ILE A 15 13.67 6.58 10.96
N ALA A 16 12.62 7.37 11.17
CA ALA A 16 12.70 8.60 11.97
C ALA A 16 13.11 8.33 13.43
N THR A 17 12.67 7.20 14.00
CA THR A 17 12.91 6.84 15.40
C THR A 17 14.26 6.15 15.60
N VAL A 18 14.65 5.25 14.70
CA VAL A 18 15.84 4.39 14.84
C VAL A 18 17.09 5.01 14.21
N GLY A 19 16.92 5.92 13.24
CA GLY A 19 18.02 6.65 12.64
C GLY A 19 19.04 5.75 11.93
N GLU A 20 20.33 6.06 12.05
CA GLU A 20 21.40 5.39 11.30
C GLU A 20 21.54 3.90 11.59
N ILE A 21 21.05 3.43 12.76
CA ILE A 21 21.08 2.01 13.13
C ILE A 21 20.21 1.17 12.20
N SER A 22 19.21 1.77 11.52
CA SER A 22 18.36 1.06 10.57
C SER A 22 19.01 0.82 9.20
N GLN A 23 20.24 1.27 8.97
CA GLN A 23 20.94 1.03 7.70
C GLN A 23 21.13 -0.47 7.47
N GLY A 24 20.72 -0.93 6.28
CA GLY A 24 20.79 -2.35 5.92
C GLY A 24 19.60 -3.21 6.41
N VAL A 25 18.56 -2.62 7.02
CA VAL A 25 17.32 -3.34 7.33
C VAL A 25 16.64 -3.79 6.03
N LEU A 26 16.35 -5.08 5.95
CA LEU A 26 15.57 -5.69 4.88
C LEU A 26 14.14 -5.89 5.37
N ARG A 27 13.18 -5.27 4.68
CA ARG A 27 11.76 -5.37 5.01
C ARG A 27 10.99 -6.13 3.94
N ARG A 28 10.01 -6.94 4.35
CA ARG A 28 9.09 -7.60 3.43
C ARG A 28 7.78 -6.82 3.41
N SER A 29 7.64 -5.93 2.44
CA SER A 29 6.47 -5.07 2.30
C SER A 29 5.66 -5.42 1.05
N GLY A 30 4.33 -5.36 1.15
CA GLY A 30 3.45 -5.36 -0.03
C GLY A 30 3.39 -3.98 -0.71
N TRP A 31 4.01 -2.97 -0.09
CA TRP A 31 4.03 -1.59 -0.55
C TRP A 31 5.45 -1.04 -0.61
N SER A 32 5.79 -0.42 -1.74
CA SER A 32 6.96 0.44 -1.86
C SER A 32 6.66 1.60 -2.79
N ARG A 33 7.13 2.79 -2.43
CA ARG A 33 7.23 3.90 -3.36
C ARG A 33 8.35 3.58 -4.35
N SER A 34 8.02 3.53 -5.64
CA SER A 34 8.99 3.27 -6.71
C SER A 34 9.59 4.59 -7.20
N ALA A 35 10.31 4.55 -8.33
CA ALA A 35 10.95 5.73 -8.92
C ALA A 35 9.96 6.91 -9.11
N PRO A 36 10.45 8.16 -9.03
CA PRO A 36 9.63 9.35 -9.26
C PRO A 36 8.81 9.27 -10.55
N GLY A 37 7.54 9.67 -10.49
CA GLY A 37 6.62 9.65 -11.62
C GLY A 37 5.98 8.27 -11.91
N SER A 38 6.40 7.20 -11.25
CA SER A 38 5.73 5.89 -11.30
C SER A 38 4.33 5.94 -10.67
N LEU A 39 3.52 4.91 -10.90
CA LEU A 39 2.15 4.85 -10.35
C LEU A 39 2.14 4.91 -8.82
N THR A 40 3.00 4.13 -8.15
CA THR A 40 3.09 4.09 -6.69
C THR A 40 3.64 5.40 -6.12
N ASP A 41 4.53 6.08 -6.85
CA ASP A 41 5.00 7.43 -6.50
C ASP A 41 3.87 8.47 -6.54
N ARG A 42 3.10 8.51 -7.62
CA ARG A 42 1.96 9.43 -7.75
C ARG A 42 0.91 9.19 -6.67
N LEU A 43 0.64 7.92 -6.36
CA LEU A 43 -0.30 7.54 -5.30
C LEU A 43 0.20 8.00 -3.93
N ALA A 44 1.48 7.79 -3.61
CA ALA A 44 2.09 8.25 -2.36
C ALA A 44 2.03 9.79 -2.22
N VAL A 45 2.32 10.52 -3.30
CA VAL A 45 2.22 11.99 -3.33
C VAL A 45 0.79 12.45 -3.06
N ALA A 46 -0.19 11.85 -3.76
CA ALA A 46 -1.60 12.18 -3.57
C ALA A 46 -2.09 11.86 -2.15
N TYR A 47 -1.68 10.71 -1.59
CA TYR A 47 -2.00 10.31 -0.23
C TYR A 47 -1.47 11.32 0.78
N LYS A 48 -0.17 11.64 0.72
CA LYS A 48 0.46 12.61 1.63
C LYS A 48 -0.16 13.99 1.53
N ALA A 49 -0.50 14.45 0.32
CA ALA A 49 -1.16 15.73 0.12
C ALA A 49 -2.56 15.79 0.76
N ARG A 50 -3.22 14.65 0.98
CA ARG A 50 -4.55 14.55 1.60
C ARG A 50 -4.51 14.29 3.10
N THR A 51 -3.58 13.47 3.57
CA THR A 51 -3.55 12.99 4.97
C THR A 51 -2.48 13.68 5.81
N GLY A 52 -1.48 14.29 5.17
CA GLY A 52 -0.28 14.81 5.83
C GLY A 52 0.76 13.74 6.20
N SER A 53 0.44 12.46 6.02
CA SER A 53 1.30 11.34 6.41
C SER A 53 1.84 10.59 5.19
N GLU A 54 3.04 10.01 5.34
CA GLU A 54 3.57 9.08 4.34
C GLU A 54 2.69 7.83 4.27
N MET A 55 2.59 7.28 3.07
CA MET A 55 1.80 6.07 2.83
C MET A 55 2.60 4.84 3.25
N ASP A 56 2.05 4.08 4.19
CA ASP A 56 2.66 2.88 4.75
C ASP A 56 2.10 1.60 4.09
N ASN A 57 2.55 0.44 4.57
CA ASN A 57 2.10 -0.84 4.03
C ASN A 57 0.61 -1.12 4.27
N LEU A 58 0.04 -0.67 5.40
CA LEU A 58 -1.38 -0.83 5.66
C LEU A 58 -2.22 -0.01 4.68
N ALA A 59 -1.92 1.29 4.56
CA ALA A 59 -2.59 2.17 3.60
C ALA A 59 -2.43 1.67 2.16
N GLY A 60 -1.23 1.18 1.80
CA GLY A 60 -0.96 0.51 0.52
C GLY A 60 -1.94 -0.61 0.19
N ARG A 61 -2.12 -1.54 1.14
CA ARG A 61 -3.02 -2.67 0.97
C ARG A 61 -4.49 -2.26 0.90
N ILE A 62 -4.90 -1.29 1.72
CA ILE A 62 -6.28 -0.76 1.68
C ILE A 62 -6.58 -0.12 0.33
N MET A 63 -5.66 0.68 -0.22
CA MET A 63 -5.83 1.30 -1.54
C MET A 63 -5.93 0.24 -2.64
N GLN A 64 -5.11 -0.81 -2.58
CA GLN A 64 -5.20 -1.92 -3.52
C GLN A 64 -6.56 -2.63 -3.43
N THR A 65 -7.07 -2.90 -2.22
CA THR A 65 -8.41 -3.47 -2.01
C THR A 65 -9.50 -2.57 -2.57
N LEU A 66 -9.40 -1.26 -2.37
CA LEU A 66 -10.37 -0.30 -2.90
C LEU A 66 -10.40 -0.32 -4.43
N PHE A 67 -9.24 -0.36 -5.09
CA PHE A 67 -9.18 -0.44 -6.54
C PHE A 67 -9.79 -1.73 -7.09
N VAL A 68 -9.50 -2.87 -6.46
CA VAL A 68 -10.11 -4.17 -6.84
C VAL A 68 -11.63 -4.14 -6.67
N LEU A 69 -12.13 -3.59 -5.55
CA LEU A 69 -13.57 -3.48 -5.32
C LEU A 69 -14.23 -2.55 -6.34
N THR A 70 -13.61 -1.42 -6.63
CA THR A 70 -14.14 -0.44 -7.61
C THR A 70 -14.19 -1.05 -9.00
N ASP A 71 -13.14 -1.76 -9.40
CA ASP A 71 -13.11 -2.48 -10.68
C ASP A 71 -14.23 -3.54 -10.74
N ALA A 72 -14.38 -4.36 -9.70
CA ALA A 72 -15.44 -5.37 -9.61
C ALA A 72 -16.86 -4.76 -9.71
N ILE A 73 -17.09 -3.61 -9.07
CA ILE A 73 -18.36 -2.88 -9.17
C ILE A 73 -18.59 -2.37 -10.61
N ASN A 74 -17.56 -1.78 -11.23
CA ASN A 74 -17.63 -1.30 -12.61
C ASN A 74 -17.98 -2.45 -13.58
N TRP A 75 -17.40 -3.63 -13.39
CA TRP A 75 -17.71 -4.82 -14.17
C TRP A 75 -19.12 -5.36 -13.91
N ALA A 76 -19.52 -5.46 -12.64
CA ALA A 76 -20.83 -5.99 -12.25
C ALA A 76 -21.99 -5.03 -12.60
N GLY A 77 -21.69 -3.74 -12.81
CA GLY A 77 -22.65 -2.66 -12.90
C GLY A 77 -23.51 -2.53 -11.64
N SER A 78 -23.01 -2.99 -10.49
CA SER A 78 -23.81 -3.13 -9.26
C SER A 78 -22.93 -3.22 -8.02
N THR A 79 -23.45 -2.72 -6.90
CA THR A 79 -22.85 -2.88 -5.56
C THR A 79 -23.42 -4.07 -4.78
N ARG A 80 -24.35 -4.84 -5.38
CA ARG A 80 -24.97 -5.99 -4.72
C ARG A 80 -23.99 -7.15 -4.65
N SER A 81 -23.69 -7.61 -3.44
CA SER A 81 -22.67 -8.64 -3.16
C SER A 81 -22.70 -9.86 -4.09
N GLY A 82 -23.88 -10.41 -4.37
CA GLY A 82 -24.02 -11.58 -5.27
C GLY A 82 -23.61 -11.33 -6.73
N ARG A 83 -23.61 -10.08 -7.18
CA ARG A 83 -23.18 -9.68 -8.54
C ARG A 83 -21.71 -9.25 -8.59
N THR A 84 -21.21 -8.63 -7.52
CA THR A 84 -19.80 -8.21 -7.43
C THR A 84 -18.86 -9.40 -7.30
N ASN A 85 -19.25 -10.46 -6.58
CA ASN A 85 -18.42 -11.65 -6.36
C ASN A 85 -18.26 -12.51 -7.64
N SER A 86 -19.14 -12.34 -8.63
CA SER A 86 -19.08 -13.01 -9.94
C SER A 86 -18.31 -12.21 -11.00
N ALA A 87 -17.78 -11.03 -10.66
CA ALA A 87 -16.99 -10.21 -11.58
C ALA A 87 -15.61 -10.86 -11.81
N ARG A 88 -15.54 -11.66 -12.88
CA ARG A 88 -14.42 -12.38 -13.54
C ARG A 88 -13.30 -13.00 -12.67
N PRO A 89 -13.17 -14.35 -12.69
CA PRO A 89 -11.90 -15.03 -12.47
C PRO A 89 -11.15 -15.20 -13.80
N THR A 90 -9.91 -14.71 -13.88
CA THR A 90 -8.89 -15.15 -14.86
C THR A 90 -7.54 -15.17 -14.17
#